data_AF-A0A441VHW0-F1
#
_entry.id   AF-A0A441VHW0-F1
#
_cell.length_a   1.000
_cell.length_b   1.000
_cell.length_c   1.000
_cell.angle_alpha   90.00
_cell.angle_beta   90.00
_cell.angle_gamma   90.00
#
_symmetry.space_group_name_H-M   'P 1'
#
loop_
_entity.id
_entity.type
_entity.pdbx_description
1 polymer ?
#
loop_
_entity_poly.entity_id
_entity_poly.type
_entity_poly.pdbx_seq_one_letter_code
_entity_poly.pdbx_strand_id
1 'polypeptide(L)'
;MEYRTAMKVGTKPAIQEEVPWSDSLTAYDKQHHTLYLRFLDAAADDASYEEMAQEILGIDPVQEPERARKAARSHLDRANWMVTTGYKELFAG
;
A
#
# COMPACT_ATOMS: atom_id res chain seq x y z
N MET A 1 36.08 18.71 18.20
CA MET A 1 34.60 18.79 18.12
C MET A 1 34.23 18.42 16.69
N GLU A 2 33.88 17.17 16.45
CA GLU A 2 33.48 16.70 15.12
C GLU A 2 31.97 16.54 15.10
N TYR A 3 31.31 17.33 14.25
CA TYR A 3 29.87 17.27 14.04
C TYR A 3 29.54 15.98 13.27
N ARG A 4 28.91 15.03 13.97
CA ARG A 4 28.25 13.90 13.34
C ARG A 4 27.09 14.42 12.50
N THR A 5 27.21 14.33 11.18
CA THR A 5 26.06 14.36 10.27
C THR A 5 25.18 13.17 10.64
N ALA A 6 24.08 13.44 11.33
CA ALA A 6 23.00 12.47 11.44
C ALA A 6 22.43 12.27 10.04
N MET A 7 22.66 11.09 9.46
CA MET A 7 21.87 10.61 8.33
C MET A 7 20.41 10.74 8.73
N LYS A 8 19.65 11.59 8.03
CA LYS A 8 18.20 11.58 8.14
C LYS A 8 17.74 10.21 7.65
N VAL A 9 17.46 9.30 8.58
CA VAL A 9 16.69 8.10 8.30
C VAL A 9 15.37 8.61 7.72
N GLY A 10 15.19 8.47 6.41
CA GLY A 10 13.94 8.84 5.76
C GLY A 10 12.83 8.02 6.39
N THR A 11 11.95 8.66 7.17
CA THR A 11 10.79 7.99 7.75
C THR A 11 9.97 7.42 6.60
N LYS A 12 9.84 6.10 6.54
CA LYS A 12 8.92 5.46 5.59
C LYS A 12 7.53 6.08 5.80
N PRO A 13 6.82 6.46 4.73
CA PRO A 13 5.42 6.87 4.82
C PRO A 13 4.62 5.90 5.69
N ALA A 14 3.80 6.43 6.59
CA ALA A 14 2.92 5.58 7.40
C ALA A 14 1.85 4.97 6.49
N ILE A 15 1.79 3.64 6.46
CA ILE A 15 0.76 2.89 5.75
C ILE A 15 -0.51 2.92 6.60
N GLN A 16 -1.62 3.34 6.01
CA GLN A 16 -2.91 3.39 6.70
C GLN A 16 -3.57 2.01 6.70
N GLU A 17 -4.37 1.70 7.71
CA GLU A 17 -5.16 0.46 7.72
C GLU A 17 -6.21 0.48 6.61
N GLU A 18 -6.90 1.60 6.42
CA GLU A 18 -7.80 1.82 5.30
C GLU A 18 -7.20 2.83 4.35
N VAL A 19 -7.14 2.48 3.07
CA VAL A 19 -6.68 3.40 2.04
C VAL A 19 -7.72 4.49 1.83
N PRO A 20 -7.33 5.79 1.86
CA PRO A 20 -8.26 6.88 1.59
C PRO A 20 -8.90 6.72 0.20
N TRP A 21 -10.22 6.56 0.17
CA TRP A 21 -10.95 6.39 -1.08
C TRP A 21 -11.31 7.74 -1.70
N SER A 22 -11.22 7.81 -3.03
CA SER A 22 -11.68 8.94 -3.86
C SER A 22 -11.88 8.46 -5.29
N ASP A 23 -12.74 9.16 -6.05
CA ASP A 23 -12.93 8.91 -7.48
C ASP A 23 -11.77 9.44 -8.35
N SER A 24 -10.75 10.04 -7.72
CA SER A 24 -9.51 10.48 -8.35
C SER A 24 -8.26 10.06 -7.57
N LEU A 25 -7.09 10.28 -8.16
CA LEU A 25 -5.80 10.02 -7.52
C LEU A 25 -5.59 10.90 -6.29
N THR A 26 -5.37 10.26 -5.16
CA THR A 26 -5.04 10.89 -3.89
C THR A 26 -3.53 11.09 -3.75
N ALA A 27 -3.12 11.93 -2.79
CA ALA A 27 -1.71 12.02 -2.40
C ALA A 27 -1.17 10.68 -1.86
N TYR A 28 -2.04 9.88 -1.22
CA TYR A 28 -1.69 8.56 -0.72
C TYR A 28 -1.31 7.63 -1.87
N ASP A 29 -2.11 7.60 -2.94
CA ASP A 29 -1.84 6.77 -4.13
C ASP A 29 -0.47 7.11 -4.73
N LYS A 30 -0.17 8.40 -4.89
CA LYS A 30 1.12 8.85 -5.44
C LYS A 30 2.30 8.43 -4.56
N GLN A 31 2.12 8.50 -3.24
CA GLN A 31 3.15 8.15 -2.27
C GLN A 31 3.34 6.63 -2.12
N HIS A 32 2.30 5.82 -2.36
CA HIS A 32 2.29 4.37 -2.09
C HIS A 32 2.08 3.50 -3.35
N HIS A 33 2.25 4.04 -4.55
CA HIS A 33 2.01 3.31 -5.81
C HIS A 33 2.78 1.98 -5.93
N THR A 34 4.01 1.90 -5.42
CA THR A 34 4.79 0.65 -5.39
C THR A 34 4.13 -0.44 -4.55
N LEU A 35 3.40 -0.06 -3.50
CA LEU A 35 2.65 -0.99 -2.65
C LEU A 35 1.55 -1.67 -3.47
N TYR A 36 0.82 -0.91 -4.31
CA TYR A 36 -0.22 -1.47 -5.17
C TYR A 36 0.32 -2.49 -6.16
N LEU A 37 1.51 -2.25 -6.72
CA LEU A 37 2.15 -3.23 -7.61
C LEU A 37 2.43 -4.55 -6.89
N ARG A 38 2.91 -4.50 -5.64
CA ARG A 38 3.13 -5.71 -4.83
C ARG A 38 1.84 -6.45 -4.52
N PHE A 39 0.74 -5.73 -4.27
CA PHE A 39 -0.58 -6.33 -4.05
C PHE A 39 -1.11 -7.04 -5.29
N LEU A 40 -0.96 -6.42 -6.47
CA LEU A 40 -1.39 -7.00 -7.74
C LEU A 40 -0.54 -8.23 -8.12
N ASP A 41 0.76 -8.17 -7.88
CA ASP A 41 1.70 -9.29 -8.08
C ASP A 41 1.32 -10.48 -7.18
N ALA A 42 1.16 -10.24 -5.87
CA ALA A 42 0.72 -11.27 -4.93
C ALA A 42 -0.67 -11.83 -5.28
N ALA A 43 -1.60 -11.01 -5.78
CA ALA A 43 -2.91 -11.47 -6.20
C ALA A 43 -2.85 -12.33 -7.47
N ALA A 44 -1.91 -12.05 -8.38
CA ALA A 44 -1.66 -12.87 -9.56
C ALA A 44 -1.07 -14.25 -9.22
N ASP A 45 -0.34 -14.33 -8.08
CA ASP A 45 0.19 -15.57 -7.51
C ASP A 45 -0.79 -16.29 -6.56
N ASP A 46 -2.09 -15.91 -6.58
CA ASP A 46 -3.16 -16.46 -5.74
C ASP A 46 -2.90 -16.37 -4.22
N ALA A 47 -2.08 -15.39 -3.78
CA ALA A 47 -1.81 -15.18 -2.36
C ALA A 47 -3.09 -14.79 -1.59
N SER A 48 -3.21 -15.28 -0.36
CA SER A 48 -4.29 -14.92 0.56
C SER A 48 -4.15 -13.48 1.08
N TYR A 49 -5.24 -12.92 1.60
CA TYR A 49 -5.19 -11.60 2.25
C TYR A 49 -4.26 -11.61 3.47
N GLU A 50 -4.20 -12.74 4.17
CA GLU A 50 -3.34 -12.95 5.32
C GLU A 50 -1.85 -12.91 4.91
N GLU A 51 -1.48 -13.60 3.83
CA GLU A 51 -0.11 -13.54 3.26
C GLU A 51 0.22 -12.13 2.76
N MET A 52 -0.71 -11.47 2.05
CA MET A 52 -0.51 -10.08 1.61
C MET A 52 -0.30 -9.12 2.79
N ALA A 53 -1.10 -9.25 3.85
CA ALA A 53 -0.98 -8.42 5.03
C ALA A 53 0.38 -8.61 5.72
N GLN A 54 0.83 -9.85 5.85
CA GLN A 54 2.11 -10.16 6.48
C GLN A 54 3.30 -9.69 5.63
N GLU A 55 3.34 -10.09 4.36
CA GLU A 55 4.51 -9.87 3.49
C GLU A 55 4.59 -8.43 2.95
N ILE A 56 3.45 -7.77 2.73
CA ILE A 56 3.40 -6.44 2.12
C ILE A 56 3.27 -5.35 3.18
N LEU A 57 2.38 -5.53 4.16
CA LEU A 57 2.06 -4.52 5.17
C LEU A 57 2.81 -4.73 6.49
N GLY A 58 3.37 -5.92 6.72
CA GLY A 58 4.01 -6.27 7.99
C GLY A 58 3.01 -6.43 9.14
N ILE A 59 1.74 -6.73 8.85
CA ILE A 59 0.71 -6.97 9.85
C ILE A 59 0.60 -8.48 10.06
N ASP A 60 0.80 -8.93 11.30
CA ASP A 60 0.71 -10.35 11.66
C ASP A 60 -0.76 -10.80 11.68
N PRO A 61 -1.18 -11.72 10.78
CA PRO A 61 -2.57 -12.18 10.70
C PRO A 61 -2.97 -13.13 11.83
N VAL A 62 -2.01 -13.71 12.58
CA VAL A 62 -2.30 -14.54 13.76
C VAL A 62 -2.62 -13.65 14.97
N GLN A 63 -1.86 -12.56 15.13
CA GLN A 63 -2.00 -11.65 16.25
C GLN A 63 -3.09 -10.59 16.04
N GLU A 64 -3.25 -10.13 14.79
CA GLU A 64 -4.20 -9.06 14.42
C GLU A 64 -5.05 -9.46 13.19
N PRO A 65 -5.82 -10.58 13.22
CA PRO A 65 -6.48 -11.15 12.05
C PRO A 65 -7.42 -10.18 11.32
N GLU A 66 -8.28 -9.49 12.08
CA GLU A 66 -9.25 -8.55 11.51
C GLU A 66 -8.56 -7.37 10.83
N ARG A 67 -7.53 -6.81 11.48
CA ARG A 67 -6.76 -5.68 10.96
C ARG A 67 -5.97 -6.09 9.71
N ALA A 68 -5.32 -7.25 9.74
CA ALA A 68 -4.57 -7.80 8.62
C ALA A 68 -5.46 -7.92 7.38
N ARG A 69 -6.60 -8.61 7.54
CA ARG A 69 -7.55 -8.84 6.45
C ARG A 69 -8.14 -7.54 5.92
N LYS A 70 -8.56 -6.64 6.80
CA LYS A 70 -9.14 -5.35 6.44
C LYS A 70 -8.14 -4.48 5.67
N ALA A 71 -6.89 -4.43 6.14
CA ALA A 71 -5.86 -3.64 5.49
C ALA A 71 -5.47 -4.22 4.14
N ALA A 72 -5.24 -5.52 4.04
CA ALA A 72 -4.92 -6.16 2.76
C ALA A 72 -6.03 -5.95 1.74
N ARG A 73 -7.29 -6.15 2.13
CA ARG A 73 -8.44 -5.92 1.26
C ARG A 73 -8.55 -4.47 0.78
N SER A 74 -8.44 -3.50 1.69
CA SER A 74 -8.52 -2.07 1.33
C SER A 74 -7.45 -1.67 0.31
N HIS A 75 -6.22 -2.18 0.46
CA HIS A 75 -5.15 -1.91 -0.48
C HIS A 75 -5.33 -2.63 -1.82
N LEU A 76 -5.78 -3.89 -1.83
CA LEU A 76 -6.04 -4.61 -3.07
C LEU A 76 -7.20 -3.99 -3.85
N ASP A 77 -8.29 -3.61 -3.16
CA ASP A 77 -9.43 -2.93 -3.77
C ASP A 77 -8.98 -1.61 -4.43
N ARG A 78 -8.13 -0.83 -3.75
CA ARG A 78 -7.57 0.40 -4.34
C ARG A 78 -6.62 0.11 -5.49
N ALA A 79 -5.76 -0.90 -5.40
CA ALA A 79 -4.84 -1.28 -6.46
C ALA A 79 -5.59 -1.71 -7.73
N ASN A 80 -6.68 -2.46 -7.58
CA ASN A 80 -7.57 -2.82 -8.68
C ASN A 80 -8.25 -1.61 -9.31
N TRP A 81 -8.73 -0.66 -8.50
CA TRP A 81 -9.27 0.60 -9.00
C TRP A 81 -8.22 1.40 -9.78
N MET A 82 -6.97 1.45 -9.29
CA MET A 82 -5.86 2.13 -9.96
C MET A 82 -5.62 1.59 -11.37
N VAL A 83 -5.61 0.27 -11.57
CA VAL A 83 -5.33 -0.33 -12.90
C VAL A 83 -6.53 -0.34 -13.85
N THR A 84 -7.77 -0.31 -13.32
CA THR A 84 -8.98 -0.33 -14.16
C THR A 84 -9.49 1.07 -14.49
N THR A 85 -9.30 2.02 -13.59
CA THR A 85 -9.91 3.37 -13.64
C THR A 85 -8.86 4.47 -13.45
N GLY A 86 -8.10 4.42 -12.36
CA GLY A 86 -7.19 5.51 -11.95
C GLY A 86 -6.06 5.80 -12.93
N TYR A 87 -5.60 4.81 -13.71
CA TYR A 87 -4.50 5.00 -14.67
C TYR A 87 -4.79 6.08 -15.73
N LYS A 88 -6.06 6.34 -16.04
CA LYS A 88 -6.47 7.37 -17.01
C LYS A 88 -6.03 8.76 -16.57
N GLU A 89 -6.02 9.01 -15.27
CA GLU A 89 -5.61 10.30 -14.70
C GLU A 89 -4.10 10.53 -14.76
N LEU A 90 -3.29 9.49 -14.97
CA LEU A 90 -1.84 9.64 -15.17
C LEU A 90 -1.49 10.26 -16.52
N PHE A 91 -2.41 10.16 -17.50
CA PHE A 91 -2.19 10.60 -18.88
C PHE A 91 -3.18 11.66 -19.35
N ALA A 92 -4.06 12.16 -18.47
CA ALA A 92 -5.09 13.15 -18.78
C ALA A 92 -4.56 14.59 -18.98
N GLY A 93 -3.34 14.73 -19.50
CA GLY A 93 -2.69 16.02 -19.79
C GLY A 93 -3.23 16.69 -21.04
#